data_AF-A0A452Y2T2-F1
#
_entry.id   AF-A0A452Y2T2-F1
#
_cell.length_a   1.000
_cell.length_b   1.000
_cell.length_c   1.000
_cell.angle_alpha   90.00
_cell.angle_beta   90.00
_cell.angle_gamma   90.00
#
_symmetry.space_group_name_H-M   'P 1'
#
loop_
_entity.id
_entity.type
_entity.pdbx_description
1 polymer ?
#
loop_
_entity_poly.entity_id
_entity_poly.type
_entity_poly.pdbx_seq_one_letter_code
_entity_poly.pdbx_strand_id
1 'polypeptide(L)'
;MQEMMTKKRLGLTLVVEELTEQYNAKRDKLNFPKVYISKGKCSADHECGNRQTCCITVVTQDDSNSMSQLDTIKKRVIPNLLALLVKGFLEFKKVEIQCQEDSELVVKVVMSEEHCKSVKFWATLQKSCIAIMELIDWERSRPGSVYDIFCSYGIDSAWKYFVESLRSKTDDIGRNIRREHLLVVANCLSVSGQFHGLSSQGLKQQRTRLSIS
;
A
#
# COMPACT_ATOMS: atom_id res chain seq x y z
N MET A 1 4.02 12.00 -23.86
CA MET A 1 4.70 11.14 -22.85
C MET A 1 3.64 10.39 -22.02
N GLN A 2 2.72 9.68 -22.69
CA GLN A 2 1.54 9.07 -22.03
C GLN A 2 1.29 7.63 -22.52
N GLU A 3 2.13 7.11 -23.42
CA GLU A 3 1.99 5.79 -24.04
C GLU A 3 3.07 4.77 -23.63
N MET A 4 4.07 5.16 -22.84
CA MET A 4 5.25 4.30 -22.63
C MET A 4 5.08 3.23 -21.54
N MET A 5 3.98 3.27 -20.78
CA MET A 5 3.74 2.38 -19.62
C MET A 5 2.73 1.26 -19.88
N THR A 6 2.02 1.27 -21.02
CA THR A 6 0.95 0.29 -21.28
C THR A 6 1.42 -1.04 -21.85
N LYS A 7 2.71 -1.22 -22.17
CA LYS A 7 3.15 -2.38 -22.96
C LYS A 7 4.26 -3.24 -22.39
N LYS A 8 4.47 -3.21 -21.09
CA LYS A 8 5.56 -3.98 -20.52
C LYS A 8 5.14 -4.75 -19.28
N ARG A 9 4.85 -6.05 -19.47
CA ARG A 9 5.20 -7.09 -18.49
C ARG A 9 6.72 -7.00 -18.25
N LEU A 10 7.19 -6.00 -17.49
CA LEU A 10 8.59 -5.92 -17.10
C LEU A 10 8.81 -7.01 -16.08
N GLY A 11 9.52 -8.07 -16.47
CA GLY A 11 10.11 -8.98 -15.49
C GLY A 11 11.05 -8.20 -14.57
N LEU A 12 11.25 -8.69 -13.35
CA LEU A 12 12.06 -8.04 -12.32
C LEU A 12 13.46 -7.59 -12.79
N THR A 13 14.07 -8.27 -13.75
CA THR A 13 15.33 -7.84 -14.38
C THR A 13 15.21 -6.44 -15.00
N LEU A 14 14.15 -6.20 -15.76
CA LEU A 14 13.94 -4.92 -16.43
C LEU A 14 13.60 -3.81 -15.41
N VAL A 15 12.95 -4.17 -14.29
CA VAL A 15 12.74 -3.25 -13.17
C VAL A 15 14.07 -2.81 -12.58
N VAL A 16 15.01 -3.73 -12.36
CA VAL A 16 16.36 -3.40 -11.85
C VAL A 16 17.14 -2.53 -12.83
N GLU A 17 17.08 -2.82 -14.13
CA GLU A 17 17.74 -2.01 -15.17
C GLU A 17 17.19 -0.58 -15.21
N GLU A 18 15.87 -0.42 -15.28
CA GLU A 18 15.21 0.91 -15.28
C GLU A 18 15.51 1.69 -13.99
N LEU A 19 15.46 1.02 -12.83
CA LEU A 19 15.82 1.64 -11.55
C LEU A 19 17.26 2.12 -11.55
N THR A 20 18.19 1.32 -12.08
CA THR A 20 19.61 1.66 -12.14
C THR A 20 19.84 2.87 -13.03
N GLU A 21 19.21 2.91 -14.20
CA GLU A 21 19.32 4.03 -15.14
C GLU A 21 18.74 5.33 -14.55
N GLN A 22 17.50 5.28 -14.07
CA GLN A 22 16.82 6.42 -13.46
C GLN A 22 17.53 6.95 -12.21
N TYR A 23 18.06 6.05 -11.38
CA TYR A 23 18.83 6.40 -10.20
C TYR A 23 20.10 7.14 -10.59
N ASN A 24 20.90 6.57 -11.50
CA ASN A 24 22.16 7.17 -11.93
C ASN A 24 21.94 8.54 -12.59
N ALA A 25 20.86 8.74 -13.33
CA ALA A 25 20.51 10.03 -13.92
C ALA A 25 20.13 11.12 -12.88
N LYS A 26 19.65 10.72 -11.70
CA LYS A 26 19.15 11.63 -10.65
C LYS A 26 20.09 11.77 -9.45
N ARG A 27 21.01 10.81 -9.24
CA ARG A 27 21.82 10.73 -8.01
C ARG A 27 22.64 12.00 -7.77
N ASP A 28 23.25 12.55 -8.83
CA ASP A 28 24.17 13.69 -8.71
C ASP A 28 23.39 14.96 -8.30
N LYS A 29 22.16 15.12 -8.80
CA LYS A 29 21.26 16.23 -8.43
C LYS A 29 20.74 16.12 -6.99
N LEU A 30 20.58 14.90 -6.49
CA LEU A 30 20.05 14.61 -5.15
C LEU A 30 21.16 14.42 -4.10
N ASN A 31 22.43 14.51 -4.50
CA ASN A 31 23.60 14.21 -3.69
C ASN A 31 23.52 12.82 -3.04
N PHE A 32 23.16 11.81 -3.84
CA PHE A 32 23.04 10.42 -3.39
C PHE A 32 24.31 9.61 -3.63
N PRO A 33 24.62 8.62 -2.76
CA PRO A 33 25.80 7.79 -2.89
C PRO A 33 25.75 6.92 -4.16
N LYS A 34 26.91 6.43 -4.60
CA LYS A 34 26.95 5.39 -5.63
C LYS A 34 26.46 4.08 -5.03
N VAL A 35 25.47 3.47 -5.68
CA VAL A 35 24.92 2.18 -5.27
C VAL A 35 24.87 1.21 -6.45
N TYR A 36 25.00 -0.06 -6.14
CA TYR A 36 24.73 -1.18 -7.03
C TYR A 36 23.37 -1.77 -6.70
N ILE A 37 22.50 -1.88 -7.71
CA ILE A 37 21.14 -2.41 -7.58
C ILE A 37 21.11 -3.77 -8.29
N SER A 38 20.68 -4.81 -7.59
CA SER A 38 20.56 -6.16 -8.14
C SER A 38 19.28 -6.84 -7.69
N LYS A 39 18.87 -7.90 -8.42
CA LYS A 39 17.82 -8.81 -7.95
C LYS A 39 18.45 -9.95 -7.16
N GLY A 40 17.81 -10.32 -6.05
CA GLY A 40 18.20 -11.44 -5.21
C GLY A 40 16.99 -12.31 -4.85
N LYS A 41 17.27 -13.53 -4.38
CA LYS A 41 16.30 -14.33 -3.64
C LYS A 41 16.46 -13.96 -2.17
N CYS A 42 15.37 -13.65 -1.48
CA CYS A 42 15.47 -13.32 -0.07
C CYS A 42 15.55 -14.64 0.71
N SER A 43 16.68 -14.89 1.37
CA SER A 43 16.71 -15.84 2.48
C SER A 43 16.25 -15.05 3.70
N ALA A 44 14.95 -15.05 3.99
CA ALA A 44 14.52 -14.65 5.31
C ALA A 44 15.03 -15.72 6.28
N ASP A 45 16.08 -15.41 7.03
CA ASP A 45 16.44 -16.23 8.20
C ASP A 45 15.26 -16.18 9.17
N HIS A 46 14.85 -17.37 9.58
CA HIS A 46 13.73 -17.73 10.46
C HIS A 46 12.31 -17.53 9.89
N GLU A 47 11.71 -18.66 9.54
CA GLU A 47 10.26 -18.93 9.44
C GLU A 47 9.45 -18.06 8.48
N CYS A 48 9.59 -18.28 7.18
CA CYS A 48 8.47 -18.06 6.26
C CYS A 48 8.42 -19.14 5.18
N GLY A 49 7.32 -19.89 5.14
CA GLY A 49 7.17 -21.08 4.32
C GLY A 49 7.20 -20.79 2.81
N ASN A 50 8.02 -21.57 2.10
CA ASN A 50 7.93 -21.99 0.69
C ASN A 50 7.62 -20.98 -0.44
N ARG A 51 7.44 -19.68 -0.15
CA ARG A 51 7.26 -18.63 -1.16
C ARG A 51 8.60 -18.04 -1.51
N GLN A 52 9.01 -18.22 -2.77
CA GLN A 52 10.27 -17.73 -3.29
C GLN A 52 10.17 -16.21 -3.51
N THR A 53 10.21 -15.43 -2.43
CA THR A 53 10.13 -13.97 -2.47
C THR A 53 11.35 -13.39 -3.17
N CYS A 54 11.11 -12.58 -4.20
CA CYS A 54 12.16 -11.84 -4.89
C CYS A 54 12.42 -10.52 -4.16
N CYS A 55 13.69 -10.12 -4.04
CA CYS A 55 14.08 -8.81 -3.52
C CYS A 55 14.93 -8.05 -4.53
N ILE A 56 14.91 -6.73 -4.34
CA ILE A 56 15.91 -5.83 -4.91
C ILE A 56 16.91 -5.53 -3.79
N THR A 57 18.19 -5.80 -4.05
CA THR A 57 19.29 -5.50 -3.14
C THR A 57 19.98 -4.22 -3.61
N VAL A 58 20.24 -3.31 -2.67
CA VAL A 58 20.96 -2.05 -2.92
C VAL A 58 22.20 -2.02 -2.05
N VAL A 59 23.38 -1.96 -2.67
CA VAL A 59 24.69 -2.02 -1.99
C VAL A 59 25.47 -0.75 -2.28
N THR A 60 26.14 -0.15 -1.30
CA THR A 60 27.05 0.99 -1.54
C THR A 60 28.30 0.54 -2.25
N GLN A 61 28.83 1.38 -3.15
CA GLN A 61 30.13 1.14 -3.78
C GLN A 61 31.31 1.66 -2.96
N ASP A 62 31.06 2.39 -1.87
CA ASP A 62 32.09 2.91 -0.99
C ASP A 62 32.26 2.00 0.24
N ASP A 63 33.50 1.60 0.54
CA ASP A 63 33.88 0.67 1.64
C ASP A 63 33.81 1.30 3.05
N SER A 64 33.43 2.58 3.16
CA SER A 64 33.33 3.25 4.45
C SER A 64 32.03 2.86 5.15
N ASN A 65 32.07 1.71 5.82
CA ASN A 65 31.01 1.07 6.59
C ASN A 65 30.53 1.98 7.75
N SER A 66 29.83 3.06 7.41
CA SER A 66 29.38 4.08 8.34
C SER A 66 27.87 3.99 8.51
N MET A 67 27.38 3.99 9.75
CA MET A 67 25.94 3.98 10.04
C MET A 67 25.19 5.13 9.36
N SER A 68 25.87 6.26 9.11
CA SER A 68 25.34 7.40 8.36
C SER A 68 25.01 7.09 6.89
N GLN A 69 25.79 6.23 6.23
CA GLN A 69 25.48 5.80 4.86
C GLN A 69 24.29 4.85 4.84
N LEU A 70 24.23 3.90 5.77
CA LEU A 70 23.09 2.99 5.89
C LEU A 70 21.77 3.77 6.14
N ASP A 71 21.83 4.78 7.01
CA ASP A 71 20.68 5.65 7.30
C ASP A 71 20.25 6.45 6.06
N THR A 72 21.23 6.95 5.29
CA THR A 72 20.97 7.65 4.02
C THR A 72 20.31 6.73 2.99
N ILE A 73 20.75 5.47 2.89
CA ILE A 73 20.17 4.50 1.97
C ILE A 73 18.72 4.21 2.36
N LYS A 74 18.52 3.86 3.63
CA LYS A 74 17.21 3.47 4.18
C LYS A 74 16.20 4.60 4.13
N LYS A 75 16.59 5.82 4.52
CA LYS A 75 15.67 6.96 4.64
C LYS A 75 15.54 7.80 3.37
N ARG A 76 16.50 7.76 2.44
CA ARG A 76 16.49 8.60 1.23
C ARG A 76 16.54 7.80 -0.06
N VAL A 77 17.53 6.91 -0.23
CA VAL A 77 17.73 6.20 -1.51
C VAL A 77 16.57 5.25 -1.80
N ILE A 78 16.24 4.33 -0.88
CA ILE A 78 15.19 3.33 -1.09
C ILE A 78 13.82 3.99 -1.33
N PRO A 79 13.39 4.99 -0.53
CA PRO A 79 12.16 5.72 -0.82
C PRO A 79 12.15 6.41 -2.20
N ASN A 80 13.29 6.92 -2.67
CA ASN A 80 13.35 7.51 -4.01
C ASN A 80 13.27 6.45 -5.12
N LEU A 81 13.94 5.30 -4.95
CA LEU A 81 13.85 4.18 -5.90
C LEU A 81 12.42 3.65 -6.01
N LEU A 82 11.76 3.40 -4.88
CA LEU A 82 10.36 2.97 -4.86
C LEU A 82 9.43 4.04 -5.46
N ALA A 83 9.70 5.32 -5.20
CA ALA A 83 8.94 6.40 -5.81
C ALA A 83 9.04 6.40 -7.35
N LEU A 84 10.17 5.97 -7.94
CA LEU A 84 10.29 5.87 -9.40
C LEU A 84 9.40 4.77 -10.00
N LEU A 85 9.18 3.68 -9.25
CA LEU A 85 8.33 2.57 -9.70
C LEU A 85 6.84 2.90 -9.62
N VAL A 86 6.48 3.70 -8.62
CA VAL A 86 5.08 3.98 -8.30
C VAL A 86 4.63 5.33 -8.87
N LYS A 87 5.51 6.33 -9.05
CA LYS A 87 5.12 7.65 -9.62
C LYS A 87 5.05 7.60 -11.14
N GLY A 88 4.08 8.32 -11.71
CA GLY A 88 3.91 8.48 -13.17
C GLY A 88 2.54 8.06 -13.70
N PHE A 89 1.68 7.50 -12.85
CA PHE A 89 0.29 7.21 -13.17
C PHE A 89 -0.59 8.42 -12.84
N LEU A 90 -1.45 8.83 -13.78
CA LEU A 90 -2.38 9.95 -13.57
C LEU A 90 -3.38 9.64 -12.46
N GLU A 91 -3.66 8.36 -12.26
CA GLU A 91 -4.53 7.85 -11.20
C GLU A 91 -3.94 8.05 -9.80
N PHE A 92 -2.64 8.34 -9.67
CA PHE A 92 -1.98 8.53 -8.37
C PHE A 92 -1.77 10.02 -8.09
N LYS A 93 -2.55 10.55 -7.15
CA LYS A 93 -2.44 11.95 -6.70
C LYS A 93 -1.21 12.15 -5.82
N LYS A 94 -0.92 11.20 -4.92
CA LYS A 94 0.21 11.26 -3.98
C LYS A 94 0.73 9.87 -3.68
N VAL A 95 2.05 9.72 -3.60
CA VAL A 95 2.71 8.50 -3.12
C VAL A 95 3.65 8.90 -1.99
N GLU A 96 3.42 8.34 -0.81
CA GLU A 96 4.27 8.48 0.37
C GLU A 96 4.91 7.14 0.70
N ILE A 97 6.21 7.16 1.01
CA ILE A 97 6.94 5.96 1.38
C ILE A 97 7.51 6.21 2.77
N GLN A 98 7.16 5.35 3.72
CA GLN A 98 7.52 5.45 5.12
C GLN A 98 8.27 4.18 5.52
N CYS A 99 9.36 4.33 6.27
CA CYS A 99 10.00 3.21 6.94
C CYS A 99 9.40 3.09 8.33
N GLN A 100 8.76 1.97 8.61
CA GLN A 100 8.15 1.63 9.89
C GLN A 100 9.05 0.59 10.60
N GLU A 101 9.20 0.75 11.92
CA GLU A 101 9.84 -0.24 12.81
C GLU A 101 11.17 -0.80 12.28
N ASP A 102 12.02 0.10 11.79
CA ASP A 102 13.39 -0.13 11.36
C ASP A 102 13.69 -1.16 10.25
N SER A 103 12.68 -1.81 9.68
CA SER A 103 12.91 -2.72 8.55
C SER A 103 11.75 -2.84 7.57
N GLU A 104 10.56 -2.33 7.92
CA GLU A 104 9.39 -2.43 7.03
C GLU A 104 9.22 -1.15 6.22
N LEU A 105 9.04 -1.28 4.91
CA LEU A 105 8.73 -0.17 4.03
C LEU A 105 7.26 -0.22 3.66
N VAL A 106 6.54 0.82 4.07
CA VAL A 106 5.12 0.98 3.79
C VAL A 106 4.95 2.06 2.74
N VAL A 107 4.28 1.71 1.64
CA VAL A 107 3.91 2.64 0.58
C VAL A 107 2.44 3.01 0.73
N LYS A 108 2.17 4.29 0.97
CA LYS A 108 0.82 4.86 1.01
C LYS A 108 0.55 5.58 -0.30
N VAL A 109 -0.48 5.14 -1.02
CA VAL A 109 -0.90 5.74 -2.28
C VAL A 109 -2.25 6.42 -2.09
N VAL A 110 -2.33 7.70 -2.43
CA VAL A 110 -3.57 8.48 -2.52
C VAL A 110 -3.96 8.58 -3.98
N MET A 111 -5.14 8.06 -4.31
CA MET A 111 -5.67 8.05 -5.67
C MET A 111 -6.23 9.43 -6.06
N SER A 112 -6.21 9.75 -7.35
CA SER A 112 -6.84 10.96 -7.91
C SER A 112 -8.33 10.77 -8.07
N GLU A 113 -9.12 11.70 -7.53
CA GLU A 113 -10.58 11.73 -7.68
C GLU A 113 -11.01 12.09 -9.12
N GLU A 114 -10.18 12.83 -9.85
CA GLU A 114 -10.46 13.25 -11.23
C GLU A 114 -10.22 12.11 -12.23
N HIS A 115 -9.15 11.34 -12.01
CA HIS A 115 -8.68 10.34 -12.96
C HIS A 115 -9.03 8.90 -12.56
N CYS A 116 -9.59 8.69 -11.37
CA CYS A 116 -9.99 7.36 -10.91
C CYS A 116 -11.35 7.41 -10.20
N LYS A 117 -12.31 6.63 -10.71
CA LYS A 117 -13.65 6.50 -10.11
C LYS A 117 -13.59 5.60 -8.87
N SER A 118 -14.32 5.98 -7.83
CA SER A 118 -14.16 5.40 -6.49
C SER A 118 -14.24 3.88 -6.40
N VAL A 119 -15.12 3.27 -7.18
CA VAL A 119 -15.40 1.83 -7.11
C VAL A 119 -14.26 0.95 -7.67
N LYS A 120 -13.21 1.53 -8.28
CA LYS A 120 -12.13 0.75 -8.95
C LYS A 120 -10.73 1.10 -8.46
N PHE A 121 -10.60 1.85 -7.35
CA PHE A 121 -9.29 2.28 -6.86
C PHE A 121 -8.31 1.12 -6.64
N TRP A 122 -8.73 0.09 -5.92
CA TRP A 122 -7.86 -1.03 -5.55
C TRP A 122 -7.40 -1.86 -6.75
N ALA A 123 -8.33 -2.24 -7.62
CA ALA A 123 -8.00 -2.98 -8.84
C ALA A 123 -7.11 -2.16 -9.79
N THR A 124 -7.32 -0.84 -9.86
CA THR A 124 -6.48 0.06 -10.66
C THR A 124 -5.07 0.13 -10.10
N LEU A 125 -4.92 0.26 -8.78
CA LEU A 125 -3.63 0.25 -8.11
C LEU A 125 -2.87 -1.06 -8.36
N GLN A 126 -3.52 -2.21 -8.15
CA GLN A 126 -2.93 -3.52 -8.44
C GLN A 126 -2.49 -3.63 -9.91
N LYS A 127 -3.32 -3.17 -10.85
CA LYS A 127 -2.99 -3.16 -12.28
C LYS A 127 -1.76 -2.29 -12.60
N SER A 128 -1.66 -1.11 -12.00
CA SER A 128 -0.51 -0.22 -12.20
C SER A 128 0.78 -0.79 -11.58
N CYS A 129 0.66 -1.62 -10.54
CA CYS A 129 1.79 -2.26 -9.87
C CYS A 129 2.19 -3.63 -10.44
N ILE A 130 1.65 -4.06 -11.60
CA ILE A 130 1.96 -5.38 -12.20
C ILE A 130 3.47 -5.63 -12.34
N ALA A 131 4.24 -4.62 -12.75
CA ALA A 131 5.70 -4.76 -12.94
C ALA A 131 6.45 -5.08 -11.63
N ILE A 132 5.88 -4.71 -10.48
CA ILE A 132 6.48 -4.87 -9.14
C ILE A 132 5.61 -5.74 -8.23
N MET A 133 4.65 -6.48 -8.79
CA MET A 133 3.63 -7.23 -8.04
C MET A 133 4.27 -8.20 -7.04
N GLU A 134 5.35 -8.87 -7.45
CA GLU A 134 6.09 -9.85 -6.63
C GLU A 134 6.92 -9.24 -5.49
N LEU A 135 7.13 -7.92 -5.51
CA LEU A 135 7.86 -7.19 -4.46
C LEU A 135 6.93 -6.64 -3.38
N ILE A 136 5.63 -6.66 -3.61
CA ILE A 136 4.63 -6.10 -2.71
C ILE A 136 3.97 -7.26 -1.97
N ASP A 137 3.96 -7.17 -0.65
CA ASP A 137 3.15 -8.08 0.18
C ASP A 137 1.67 -7.67 0.08
N TRP A 138 0.97 -8.25 -0.89
CA TRP A 138 -0.46 -7.99 -1.09
C TRP A 138 -1.36 -8.59 -0.03
N GLU A 139 -0.89 -9.56 0.76
CA GLU A 139 -1.65 -10.14 1.86
C GLU A 139 -1.74 -9.15 3.04
N ARG A 140 -0.67 -8.36 3.23
CA ARG A 140 -0.64 -7.27 4.22
C ARG A 140 -1.07 -5.90 3.68
N SER A 141 -1.23 -5.77 2.36
CA SER A 141 -1.69 -4.54 1.72
C SER A 141 -3.22 -4.47 1.66
N ARG A 142 -3.79 -3.27 1.84
CA ARG A 142 -5.25 -3.07 1.81
C ARG A 142 -5.65 -1.63 1.44
N PRO A 143 -6.88 -1.43 0.92
CA PRO A 143 -7.47 -0.11 0.80
C PRO A 143 -7.60 0.60 2.16
N GLY A 144 -7.63 1.93 2.14
CA GLY A 144 -7.66 2.77 3.33
C GLY A 144 -9.05 3.07 3.90
N SER A 145 -10.14 2.69 3.22
CA SER A 145 -11.51 2.97 3.65
C SER A 145 -12.37 1.71 3.72
N VAL A 146 -13.37 1.71 4.61
CA VAL A 146 -14.33 0.61 4.75
C VAL A 146 -15.06 0.32 3.43
N TYR A 147 -15.42 1.38 2.70
CA TYR A 147 -16.10 1.26 1.42
C TYR A 147 -15.23 0.60 0.35
N ASP A 148 -13.96 1.00 0.25
CA ASP A 148 -13.05 0.40 -0.73
C ASP A 148 -12.72 -1.06 -0.41
N ILE A 149 -12.61 -1.39 0.89
CA ILE A 149 -12.46 -2.78 1.35
C ILE A 149 -13.71 -3.59 1.00
N PHE A 150 -14.91 -3.05 1.21
CA PHE A 150 -16.15 -3.70 0.80
C PHE A 150 -16.19 -3.98 -0.71
N CYS A 151 -15.84 -2.98 -1.52
CA CYS A 151 -15.79 -3.12 -2.97
C CYS A 151 -14.75 -4.14 -3.44
N SER A 152 -13.67 -4.33 -2.69
CA SER A 152 -12.54 -5.20 -3.09
C SER A 152 -12.63 -6.63 -2.53
N TYR A 153 -13.14 -6.77 -1.30
CA TYR A 153 -13.05 -8.00 -0.50
C TYR A 153 -14.37 -8.41 0.17
N GLY A 154 -15.46 -7.70 -0.12
CA GLY A 154 -16.79 -8.02 0.40
C GLY A 154 -17.07 -7.54 1.83
N ILE A 155 -18.28 -7.84 2.28
CA ILE A 155 -18.85 -7.28 3.53
C ILE A 155 -18.13 -7.76 4.79
N ASP A 156 -17.74 -9.03 4.86
CA ASP A 156 -17.09 -9.59 6.05
C ASP A 156 -15.72 -8.94 6.30
N SER A 157 -14.94 -8.75 5.24
CA SER A 157 -13.64 -8.08 5.28
C SER A 157 -13.78 -6.61 5.72
N ALA A 158 -14.78 -5.91 5.17
CA ALA A 158 -15.08 -4.54 5.54
C ALA A 158 -15.54 -4.43 7.01
N TRP A 159 -16.35 -5.38 7.47
CA TRP A 159 -16.83 -5.45 8.84
C TRP A 159 -15.69 -5.67 9.83
N LYS A 160 -14.80 -6.63 9.55
CA LYS A 160 -13.63 -6.90 10.39
C LYS A 160 -12.73 -5.67 10.49
N TYR A 161 -12.42 -5.05 9.35
CA TYR A 161 -11.64 -3.82 9.31
C TYR A 161 -12.29 -2.68 10.11
N PHE A 162 -13.61 -2.50 9.98
CA PHE A 162 -14.32 -1.46 10.70
C PHE A 162 -14.24 -1.64 12.22
N VAL A 163 -14.42 -2.87 12.72
CA VAL A 163 -14.30 -3.20 14.14
C VAL A 163 -12.88 -2.96 14.66
N GLU A 164 -11.86 -3.38 13.91
CA GLU A 164 -10.45 -3.15 14.24
C GLU A 164 -10.10 -1.66 14.27
N SER A 165 -10.57 -0.91 13.27
CA SER A 165 -10.37 0.53 13.15
C SER A 165 -11.03 1.29 14.30
N LEU A 166 -12.27 0.93 14.67
CA LEU A 166 -12.95 1.50 15.83
C LEU A 166 -12.17 1.24 17.12
N ARG A 167 -11.73 -0.01 17.35
CA ARG A 167 -10.94 -0.36 18.53
C ARG A 167 -9.67 0.47 18.63
N SER A 168 -8.89 0.51 17.55
CA SER A 168 -7.68 1.33 17.50
C SER A 168 -7.99 2.80 17.79
N LYS A 169 -9.04 3.37 17.20
CA LYS A 169 -9.41 4.77 17.44
C LYS A 169 -9.89 5.04 18.85
N THR A 170 -10.59 4.10 19.50
CA THR A 170 -11.01 4.25 20.89
C THR A 170 -9.84 4.15 21.84
N ASP A 171 -8.88 3.28 21.55
CA ASP A 171 -7.63 3.14 22.30
C ASP A 171 -6.76 4.41 22.15
N ASP A 172 -6.64 4.95 20.94
CA ASP A 172 -5.92 6.21 20.63
C ASP A 172 -6.43 7.40 21.49
N ILE A 173 -7.72 7.44 21.81
CA ILE A 173 -8.34 8.50 22.63
C ILE A 173 -8.46 8.12 24.12
N GLY A 174 -7.83 7.01 24.54
CA GLY A 174 -7.83 6.54 25.93
C GLY A 174 -9.18 6.01 26.42
N ARG A 175 -10.07 5.60 25.50
CA ARG A 175 -11.40 5.06 25.81
C ARG A 175 -11.38 3.54 25.63
N ASN A 176 -11.40 2.82 26.74
CA ASN A 176 -11.56 1.36 26.71
C ASN A 176 -13.03 0.97 26.51
N ILE A 177 -13.48 0.95 25.26
CA ILE A 177 -14.83 0.48 24.90
C ILE A 177 -14.82 -1.04 24.77
N ARG A 178 -15.73 -1.71 25.48
CA ARG A 178 -15.83 -3.18 25.42
C ARG A 178 -16.17 -3.67 24.01
N ARG A 179 -15.67 -4.86 23.65
CA ARG A 179 -15.79 -5.42 22.30
C ARG A 179 -17.24 -5.53 21.85
N GLU A 180 -18.14 -5.90 22.75
CA GLU A 180 -19.55 -6.15 22.46
C GLU A 180 -20.23 -4.88 21.92
N HIS A 181 -19.89 -3.71 22.45
CA HIS A 181 -20.42 -2.44 21.96
C HIS A 181 -19.94 -2.13 20.54
N LEU A 182 -18.67 -2.40 20.24
CA LEU A 182 -18.12 -2.22 18.89
C LEU A 182 -18.80 -3.16 17.88
N LEU A 183 -19.05 -4.40 18.30
CA LEU A 183 -19.75 -5.40 17.48
C LEU A 183 -21.20 -4.99 17.20
N VAL A 184 -21.92 -4.48 18.20
CA VAL A 184 -23.29 -3.97 18.02
C VAL A 184 -23.31 -2.85 16.98
N VAL A 185 -22.41 -1.86 17.09
CA VAL A 185 -22.33 -0.77 16.10
C VAL A 185 -22.04 -1.32 14.71
N ALA A 186 -21.02 -2.18 14.56
CA ALA A 186 -20.67 -2.75 13.27
C ALA A 186 -21.83 -3.52 12.63
N ASN A 187 -22.51 -4.38 13.39
CA ASN A 187 -23.66 -5.16 12.95
C ASN A 187 -24.83 -4.27 12.53
N CYS A 188 -25.14 -3.22 13.32
CA CYS A 188 -26.21 -2.29 12.98
C CYS A 188 -25.93 -1.55 11.67
N LEU A 189 -24.67 -1.16 11.40
CA LEU A 189 -24.33 -0.42 10.19
C LEU A 189 -24.24 -1.31 8.94
N SER A 190 -23.97 -2.62 9.11
CA SER A 190 -23.81 -3.58 8.02
C SER A 190 -25.01 -4.51 7.78
N VAL A 191 -26.07 -4.41 8.58
CA VAL A 191 -27.20 -5.37 8.63
C VAL A 191 -27.83 -5.70 7.27
N SER A 192 -27.83 -4.75 6.34
CA SER A 192 -28.38 -4.91 4.99
C SER A 192 -27.41 -5.52 3.96
N GLY A 193 -26.28 -6.08 4.41
CA GLY A 193 -25.20 -6.59 3.55
C GLY A 193 -24.29 -5.50 2.95
N GLN A 194 -24.42 -4.25 3.39
CA GLN A 194 -23.56 -3.14 3.01
C GLN A 194 -23.49 -2.12 4.14
N PHE A 195 -22.38 -1.39 4.24
CA PHE A 195 -22.22 -0.33 5.23
C PHE A 195 -23.05 0.91 4.88
N HIS A 196 -23.88 1.33 5.83
CA HIS A 196 -24.58 2.59 5.78
C HIS A 196 -24.15 3.45 6.95
N GLY A 197 -23.80 4.71 6.70
CA GLY A 197 -23.49 5.65 7.76
C GLY A 197 -24.74 6.07 8.56
N LEU A 198 -24.53 6.65 9.74
CA LEU A 198 -25.59 7.21 10.60
C LEU A 198 -26.17 8.54 10.08
N SER A 199 -26.09 8.79 8.77
CA SER A 199 -26.70 9.96 8.14
C SER A 199 -28.20 9.72 7.91
N SER A 200 -28.98 10.80 7.77
CA SER A 200 -30.40 10.70 7.43
C SER A 200 -30.66 9.83 6.17
N GLN A 201 -29.80 9.98 5.16
CA GLN A 201 -29.83 9.18 3.95
C GLN A 201 -29.47 7.70 4.21
N GLY A 202 -28.43 7.43 4.99
CA GLY A 202 -28.01 6.06 5.33
C GLY A 202 -29.07 5.31 6.13
N LEU A 203 -29.68 5.97 7.12
CA LEU A 203 -30.79 5.41 7.90
C LEU A 203 -32.02 5.14 7.05
N LYS A 204 -32.35 6.03 6.10
CA LYS A 204 -33.45 5.81 5.15
C LYS A 204 -33.19 4.57 4.29
N GLN A 205 -31.98 4.44 3.74
CA GLN A 205 -31.58 3.30 2.91
C GLN A 205 -31.63 1.97 3.67
N GLN A 206 -31.16 1.93 4.92
CA GLN A 206 -31.28 0.74 5.76
C GLN A 206 -32.74 0.35 5.99
N ARG A 207 -33.59 1.30 6.40
CA ARG A 207 -35.01 1.03 6.63
C ARG A 207 -35.68 0.45 5.40
N THR A 208 -35.48 1.06 4.23
CA THR A 208 -36.06 0.58 2.97
C THR A 208 -35.65 -0.85 2.65
N ARG A 209 -34.37 -1.21 2.85
CA ARG A 209 -33.90 -2.59 2.57
C ARG A 209 -34.39 -3.61 3.58
N LEU A 210 -34.55 -3.22 4.83
CA LEU A 210 -35.06 -4.11 5.90
C LEU A 210 -36.59 -4.27 5.85
N SER A 211 -37.31 -3.33 5.22
CA SER A 211 -38.76 -3.41 5.06
C SER A 211 -39.24 -4.30 3.90
N ILE A 212 -38.33 -4.89 3.10
CA ILE A 212 -38.66 -5.79 1.98
C ILE A 212 -38.49 -7.26 2.42
N SER A 213 -39.03 -7.62 3.59
CA SER A 213 -39.05 -9.01 4.09
C SER A 213 -40.44 -9.39 4.57
#